data_AF-A0A940BSG2-F1
#
_entry.id   AF-A0A940BSG2-F1
#
_cell.length_a   1.000
_cell.length_b   1.000
_cell.length_c   1.000
_cell.angle_alpha   90.00
_cell.angle_beta   90.00
_cell.angle_gamma   90.00
#
_symmetry.space_group_name_H-M   'P 1'
#
loop_
_entity.id
_entity.type
_entity.pdbx_description
1 polymer ?
#
loop_
_entity_poly.entity_id
_entity_poly.type
_entity_poly.pdbx_seq_one_letter_code
_entity_poly.pdbx_strand_id
1 'polypeptide(L)'
;MIQKKSLSFFLIIVPILLFSLIHFTIDSYAAEKNITVVDGDNKTENILVGDTGKIIPDLSAVTFPEGKTLDDYTLDFELERTQMYDAEDDYYYYIDNPHLSIDSEGNFTALSAGSAVVKISLYRVFYIFDEDSMTSVATREIIFNATVIFNITIDMSNVTLSDTSVTAYMFPTYYYANKKAYYYEYPEATVTINSTQTFDNLTPPDFTFKSSNSKLNIGAYIENNTIHIRQNNYKKTGSSVLTITIYGKTFTVNFKSVKVGISASSKLIAKNKKATLKISGYTGKIEWKSSNPKIATVNSKGVVKGKKIGNCVITAKMGDHYLGCAVSVTTKKLINVTKRATYIGTHWEYSQAKRNQKGYYDCSALVWKAYSEKGGINFGSTGWPGTSGTEAAWCRSHKKMIKGGFTYKKVQKMQLNPGDIVFKSTDRKHKYDTTYHVEMFTGYLCLFVNADGTPNVTSLWAARGAGYGAAEGSLLARPTK
;
A
#
# COMPACT_ATOMS: atom_id res chain seq x y z
N MET A 1 -20.55 -61.34 -9.97
CA MET A 1 -20.36 -61.33 -11.44
C MET A 1 -20.16 -59.89 -11.89
N ILE A 2 -19.14 -59.72 -12.70
CA ILE A 2 -18.51 -58.48 -13.17
C ILE A 2 -19.48 -57.62 -13.99
N GLN A 3 -19.51 -56.30 -13.74
CA GLN A 3 -19.30 -55.26 -14.77
C GLN A 3 -19.33 -53.85 -14.16
N LYS A 4 -18.13 -53.32 -13.86
CA LYS A 4 -17.88 -51.88 -13.71
C LYS A 4 -17.99 -51.26 -15.11
N LYS A 5 -18.95 -50.37 -15.31
CA LYS A 5 -19.00 -49.48 -16.49
C LYS A 5 -18.08 -48.28 -16.27
N SER A 6 -17.28 -48.01 -17.29
CA SER A 6 -16.22 -47.01 -17.40
C SER A 6 -16.71 -45.58 -17.19
N LEU A 7 -16.05 -44.85 -16.29
CA LEU A 7 -16.04 -43.39 -16.29
C LEU A 7 -14.75 -42.94 -17.00
N SER A 8 -14.88 -42.49 -18.25
CA SER A 8 -13.76 -41.89 -19.00
C SER A 8 -13.45 -40.51 -18.44
N PHE A 9 -12.41 -40.43 -17.61
CA PHE A 9 -11.73 -39.20 -17.25
C PHE A 9 -10.93 -38.71 -18.47
N PHE A 10 -11.24 -37.51 -18.96
CA PHE A 10 -10.35 -36.77 -19.84
C PHE A 10 -9.14 -36.31 -19.02
N LEU A 11 -8.03 -37.05 -19.15
CA LEU A 11 -6.73 -36.67 -18.63
C LEU A 11 -6.19 -35.53 -19.51
N ILE A 12 -6.14 -34.31 -19.00
CA ILE A 12 -5.33 -33.25 -19.61
C ILE A 12 -3.88 -33.58 -19.27
N ILE A 13 -3.16 -34.10 -20.26
CA ILE A 13 -1.71 -34.28 -20.22
C ILE A 13 -1.10 -32.87 -20.19
N VAL A 14 -0.73 -32.40 -19.00
CA VAL A 14 0.22 -31.29 -18.86
C VAL A 14 1.61 -31.91 -19.09
N PRO A 15 2.40 -31.43 -20.07
CA PRO A 15 3.76 -31.89 -20.20
C PRO A 15 4.53 -31.34 -19.00
N ILE A 16 4.86 -32.23 -18.06
CA ILE A 16 5.90 -31.99 -17.06
C ILE A 16 7.20 -31.90 -17.86
N LEU A 17 7.56 -30.68 -18.25
CA LEU A 17 8.94 -30.36 -18.60
C LEU A 17 9.75 -30.61 -17.33
N LEU A 18 10.35 -31.80 -17.28
CA LEU A 18 11.44 -32.14 -16.39
C LEU A 18 12.60 -31.19 -16.75
N PHE A 19 12.56 -29.96 -16.25
CA PHE A 19 13.77 -29.18 -16.11
C PHE A 19 14.59 -29.95 -15.08
N SER A 20 15.51 -30.77 -15.57
CA SER A 20 16.71 -31.10 -14.81
C SER A 20 17.19 -29.78 -14.21
N LEU A 21 17.09 -29.65 -12.88
CA LEU A 21 17.91 -28.70 -12.15
C LEU A 21 19.35 -29.11 -12.45
N ILE A 22 19.88 -28.58 -13.55
CA ILE A 22 21.28 -28.23 -13.59
C ILE A 22 21.36 -27.18 -12.48
N HIS A 23 21.79 -27.63 -11.30
CA HIS A 23 22.40 -26.74 -10.33
C HIS A 23 23.59 -26.14 -11.06
N PHE A 24 23.36 -25.06 -11.79
CA PHE A 24 24.38 -24.04 -11.91
C PHE A 24 24.48 -23.48 -10.50
N THR A 25 25.31 -24.11 -9.67
CA THR A 25 26.11 -23.35 -8.74
C THR A 25 26.82 -22.32 -9.60
N ILE A 26 26.25 -21.13 -9.68
CA ILE A 26 27.03 -19.97 -10.09
C ILE A 26 28.02 -19.87 -8.96
N ASP A 27 29.27 -20.25 -9.24
CA ASP A 27 30.38 -20.22 -8.30
C ASP A 27 30.30 -18.91 -7.53
N SER A 28 30.06 -19.03 -6.22
CA SER A 28 30.19 -17.90 -5.32
C SER A 28 31.57 -17.30 -5.58
N TYR A 29 31.62 -15.99 -5.81
CA TYR A 29 32.82 -15.17 -6.00
C TYR A 29 33.84 -15.22 -4.83
N ALA A 30 33.75 -16.23 -3.95
CA ALA A 30 34.70 -16.52 -2.89
C ALA A 30 36.06 -16.85 -3.50
N ALA A 31 36.98 -15.89 -3.48
CA ALA A 31 38.36 -16.17 -3.79
C ALA A 31 39.06 -16.76 -2.57
N GLU A 32 39.99 -17.69 -2.79
CA GLU A 32 40.94 -18.12 -1.77
C GLU A 32 42.11 -17.11 -1.72
N LYS A 33 42.39 -16.55 -0.55
CA LYS A 33 43.40 -15.51 -0.34
C LYS A 33 44.31 -15.85 0.83
N ASN A 34 45.46 -16.44 0.53
CA ASN A 34 46.46 -16.75 1.53
C ASN A 34 47.34 -15.52 1.83
N ILE A 35 47.54 -15.23 3.12
CA ILE A 35 48.20 -14.01 3.61
C ILE A 35 49.42 -14.44 4.41
N THR A 36 50.61 -14.21 3.86
CA THR A 36 51.86 -14.39 4.61
C THR A 36 52.16 -13.15 5.45
N VAL A 37 52.60 -13.37 6.71
CA VAL A 37 53.03 -12.31 7.66
C VAL A 37 54.37 -12.66 8.30
N VAL A 38 55.21 -11.66 8.55
CA VAL A 38 56.49 -11.77 9.29
C VAL A 38 56.39 -11.08 10.67
N ASP A 39 57.39 -11.27 11.53
CA ASP A 39 57.40 -10.68 12.87
C ASP A 39 57.40 -9.14 12.81
N GLY A 40 56.53 -8.53 13.62
CA GLY A 40 56.29 -7.09 13.67
C GLY A 40 55.32 -6.55 12.61
N ASP A 41 54.76 -7.40 11.73
CA ASP A 41 53.87 -6.93 10.67
C ASP A 41 52.58 -6.27 11.21
N ASN A 42 52.15 -5.22 10.51
CA ASN A 42 50.82 -4.63 10.63
C ASN A 42 50.23 -4.43 9.23
N LYS A 43 49.60 -5.48 8.70
CA LYS A 43 49.18 -5.59 7.30
C LYS A 43 47.70 -5.27 7.15
N THR A 44 47.32 -4.54 6.10
CA THR A 44 45.91 -4.31 5.74
C THR A 44 45.56 -5.06 4.48
N GLU A 45 44.47 -5.83 4.50
CA GLU A 45 44.01 -6.66 3.39
C GLU A 45 42.57 -6.31 3.02
N ASN A 46 42.31 -6.10 1.72
CA ASN A 46 40.97 -5.82 1.22
C ASN A 46 40.37 -7.11 0.63
N ILE A 47 39.28 -7.59 1.22
CA ILE A 47 38.61 -8.82 0.80
C ILE A 47 37.12 -8.58 0.58
N LEU A 48 36.47 -9.52 -0.12
CA LEU A 48 35.04 -9.49 -0.39
C LEU A 48 34.30 -10.41 0.57
N VAL A 49 33.04 -10.08 0.87
CA VAL A 49 32.14 -11.00 1.58
C VAL A 49 32.09 -12.34 0.83
N GLY A 50 32.35 -13.42 1.55
CA GLY A 50 32.47 -14.79 1.01
C GLY A 50 33.90 -15.23 0.73
N ASP A 51 34.89 -14.33 0.62
CA ASP A 51 36.29 -14.73 0.45
C ASP A 51 36.75 -15.62 1.62
N THR A 52 37.61 -16.57 1.30
CA THR A 52 38.24 -17.48 2.26
C THR A 52 39.76 -17.39 2.14
N GLY A 53 40.50 -17.98 3.07
CA GLY A 53 41.94 -18.08 2.93
C GLY A 53 42.63 -18.48 4.23
N LYS A 54 43.95 -18.43 4.24
CA LYS A 54 44.76 -18.77 5.41
C LYS A 54 45.78 -17.69 5.72
N ILE A 55 45.90 -17.31 7.00
CA ILE A 55 47.02 -16.50 7.48
C ILE A 55 48.20 -17.45 7.77
N ILE A 56 49.34 -17.17 7.15
CA ILE A 56 50.53 -18.02 7.19
C ILE A 56 51.68 -17.22 7.82
N PRO A 57 51.99 -17.44 9.11
CA PRO A 57 53.15 -16.82 9.74
C PRO A 57 54.44 -17.40 9.18
N ASP A 58 55.34 -16.56 8.66
CA ASP A 58 56.69 -16.96 8.28
C ASP A 58 57.58 -16.98 9.52
N LEU A 59 57.83 -18.19 10.04
CA LEU A 59 58.61 -18.42 11.24
C LEU A 59 60.10 -18.65 10.96
N SER A 60 60.56 -18.53 9.70
CA SER A 60 61.94 -18.86 9.31
C SER A 60 63.00 -17.97 9.94
N ALA A 61 62.64 -16.72 10.29
CA ALA A 61 63.53 -15.74 10.92
C ALA A 61 63.38 -15.66 12.45
N VAL A 62 62.49 -16.47 13.05
CA VAL A 62 62.26 -16.44 14.51
C VAL A 62 63.44 -17.04 15.24
N THR A 63 63.99 -16.29 16.21
CA THR A 63 65.08 -16.76 17.06
C THR A 63 64.52 -17.31 18.37
N PHE A 64 64.84 -18.57 18.69
CA PHE A 64 64.40 -19.22 19.92
C PHE A 64 65.43 -19.03 21.04
N PRO A 65 64.99 -18.86 22.30
CA PRO A 65 65.87 -18.93 23.47
C PRO A 65 66.64 -20.25 23.53
N GLU A 66 67.78 -20.25 24.22
CA GLU A 66 68.66 -21.41 24.32
C GLU A 66 67.92 -22.65 24.84
N GLY A 67 68.07 -23.77 24.13
CA GLY A 67 67.44 -25.04 24.46
C GLY A 67 65.94 -25.12 24.15
N LYS A 68 65.38 -24.16 23.40
CA LYS A 68 63.96 -24.14 23.01
C LYS A 68 63.77 -24.31 21.52
N THR A 69 62.62 -24.88 21.16
CA THR A 69 62.21 -25.16 19.78
C THR A 69 60.77 -24.70 19.55
N LEU A 70 60.28 -24.78 18.31
CA LEU A 70 58.89 -24.42 17.99
C LEU A 70 57.86 -25.21 18.81
N ASP A 71 58.16 -26.48 19.14
CA ASP A 71 57.27 -27.36 19.92
C ASP A 71 57.05 -26.87 21.36
N ASP A 72 57.90 -25.96 21.87
CA ASP A 72 57.75 -25.32 23.17
C ASP A 72 56.77 -24.12 23.15
N TYR A 73 56.26 -23.73 21.97
CA TYR A 73 55.44 -22.52 21.78
C TYR A 73 54.06 -22.84 21.18
N THR A 74 53.09 -22.00 21.52
CA THR A 74 51.74 -22.00 20.96
C THR A 74 51.63 -20.89 19.93
N LEU A 75 51.22 -21.24 18.71
CA LEU A 75 50.77 -20.28 17.70
C LEU A 75 49.29 -20.01 17.90
N ASP A 76 48.93 -18.73 17.96
CA ASP A 76 47.56 -18.28 18.23
C ASP A 76 47.13 -17.20 17.25
N PHE A 77 45.86 -17.29 16.85
CA PHE A 77 45.19 -16.37 15.93
C PHE A 77 44.00 -15.76 16.68
N GLU A 78 44.23 -14.61 17.29
CA GLU A 78 43.22 -13.93 18.08
C GLU A 78 42.46 -12.92 17.21
N LEU A 79 41.21 -13.26 16.88
CA LEU A 79 40.26 -12.29 16.32
C LEU A 79 39.88 -11.27 17.40
N GLU A 80 40.04 -9.99 17.10
CA GLU A 80 39.72 -8.91 18.04
C GLU A 80 38.23 -8.93 18.39
N ARG A 81 37.94 -8.94 19.69
CA ARG A 81 36.58 -8.98 20.24
C ARG A 81 36.21 -7.62 20.80
N THR A 82 34.93 -7.28 20.72
CA THR A 82 34.41 -6.05 21.31
C THR A 82 33.90 -6.32 22.72
N GLN A 83 34.40 -5.57 23.69
CA GLN A 83 33.87 -5.62 25.06
C GLN A 83 32.54 -4.85 25.13
N MET A 84 31.52 -5.49 25.66
CA MET A 84 30.19 -4.95 25.88
C MET A 84 29.88 -4.90 27.37
N TYR A 85 29.12 -3.89 27.79
CA TYR A 85 28.62 -3.76 29.15
C TYR A 85 27.12 -4.00 29.15
N ASP A 86 26.66 -4.97 29.95
CA ASP A 86 25.25 -5.16 30.25
C ASP A 86 24.89 -4.31 31.48
N ALA A 87 24.04 -3.31 31.27
CA ALA A 87 23.62 -2.41 32.34
C ALA A 87 22.52 -3.01 33.24
N GLU A 88 21.82 -4.06 32.78
CA GLU A 88 20.81 -4.75 33.58
C GLU A 88 21.46 -5.72 34.56
N ASP A 89 22.52 -6.43 34.12
CA ASP A 89 23.21 -7.45 34.91
C ASP A 89 24.57 -7.00 35.51
N ASP A 90 24.99 -5.75 35.28
CA ASP A 90 26.25 -5.14 35.76
C ASP A 90 27.51 -6.00 35.47
N TYR A 91 27.61 -6.50 34.24
CA TYR A 91 28.70 -7.40 33.83
C TYR A 91 29.21 -7.08 32.42
N TYR A 92 30.50 -7.36 32.19
CA TYR A 92 31.14 -7.20 30.89
C TYR A 92 31.26 -8.54 30.17
N TYR A 93 30.82 -8.59 28.91
CA TYR A 93 31.01 -9.75 28.04
C TYR A 93 31.73 -9.35 26.75
N TYR A 94 32.30 -10.32 26.03
CA TYR A 94 32.97 -10.09 24.76
C TYR A 94 32.14 -10.66 23.62
N ILE A 95 31.98 -9.89 22.55
CA ILE A 95 31.36 -10.35 21.31
C ILE A 95 32.47 -10.54 20.27
N ASP A 96 32.48 -11.72 19.64
CA ASP A 96 33.34 -12.01 18.51
C ASP A 96 33.05 -11.05 17.35
N ASN A 97 34.08 -10.69 16.59
CA ASN A 97 33.89 -9.82 15.44
C ASN A 97 32.92 -10.50 14.43
N PRO A 98 31.78 -9.89 14.09
CA PRO A 98 30.75 -10.54 13.26
C PRO A 98 31.11 -10.57 11.78
N HIS A 99 32.23 -9.97 11.38
CA HIS A 99 32.61 -9.79 9.97
C HIS A 99 33.54 -10.88 9.45
N LEU A 100 34.28 -11.56 10.34
CA LEU A 100 35.25 -12.58 9.97
C LEU A 100 35.14 -13.77 10.93
N SER A 101 35.16 -15.00 10.41
CA SER A 101 35.50 -16.17 11.22
C SER A 101 36.94 -16.56 10.96
N ILE A 102 37.65 -17.01 12.00
CA ILE A 102 38.98 -17.61 11.87
C ILE A 102 39.10 -18.79 12.82
N ASP A 103 39.72 -19.89 12.37
CA ASP A 103 39.99 -21.06 13.21
C ASP A 103 41.39 -21.02 13.83
N SER A 104 41.69 -22.00 14.69
CA SER A 104 42.99 -22.11 15.36
C SER A 104 44.16 -22.39 14.42
N GLU A 105 43.91 -22.76 13.17
CA GLU A 105 44.93 -22.98 12.15
C GLU A 105 45.16 -21.75 11.27
N GLY A 106 44.41 -20.66 11.51
CA GLY A 106 44.49 -19.41 10.76
C GLY A 106 43.66 -19.41 9.47
N ASN A 107 42.80 -20.39 9.24
CA ASN A 107 41.89 -20.38 8.11
C ASN A 107 40.73 -19.42 8.42
N PHE A 108 40.47 -18.48 7.51
CA PHE A 108 39.46 -17.44 7.69
C PHE A 108 38.35 -17.49 6.63
N THR A 109 37.21 -16.90 6.96
CA THR A 109 36.11 -16.63 6.01
C THR A 109 35.52 -15.25 6.29
N ALA A 110 35.35 -14.44 5.25
CA ALA A 110 34.65 -13.16 5.32
C ALA A 110 33.13 -13.37 5.35
N LEU A 111 32.50 -12.99 6.46
CA LEU A 111 31.08 -13.26 6.72
C LEU A 111 30.18 -12.07 6.33
N SER A 112 30.62 -10.85 6.58
CA SER A 112 29.85 -9.63 6.30
C SER A 112 30.76 -8.43 6.08
N ALA A 113 30.24 -7.37 5.45
CA ALA A 113 30.99 -6.14 5.22
C ALA A 113 31.33 -5.46 6.55
N GLY A 114 32.55 -4.95 6.68
CA GLY A 114 33.03 -4.33 7.91
C GLY A 114 34.54 -4.42 8.06
N SER A 115 35.02 -4.24 9.28
CA SER A 115 36.45 -4.35 9.61
C SER A 115 36.67 -5.46 10.63
N ALA A 116 37.71 -6.26 10.43
CA ALA A 116 38.15 -7.26 11.39
C ALA A 116 39.66 -7.16 11.61
N VAL A 117 40.11 -7.41 12.82
CA VAL A 117 41.54 -7.40 13.16
C VAL A 117 41.90 -8.76 13.74
N VAL A 118 42.90 -9.40 13.16
CA VAL A 118 43.46 -10.65 13.69
C VAL A 118 44.86 -10.36 14.19
N LYS A 119 45.10 -10.66 15.46
CA LYS A 119 46.43 -10.63 16.09
C LYS A 119 46.99 -12.03 16.06
N ILE A 120 48.20 -12.17 15.56
CA ILE A 120 48.94 -13.42 15.48
C ILE A 120 50.05 -13.35 16.53
N SER A 121 50.19 -14.41 17.32
CA SER A 121 51.27 -14.49 18.31
C SER A 121 51.83 -15.90 18.42
N LEU A 122 53.16 -16.02 18.45
CA LEU A 122 53.85 -17.23 18.87
C LEU A 122 54.40 -17.00 20.28
N TYR A 123 53.88 -17.74 21.25
CA TYR A 123 54.21 -17.51 22.66
C TYR A 123 54.33 -18.80 23.46
N ARG A 124 55.06 -18.74 24.56
CA ARG A 124 55.05 -19.79 25.59
C ARG A 124 54.62 -19.21 26.93
N VAL A 125 54.03 -20.05 27.77
CA VAL A 125 53.71 -19.70 29.16
C VAL A 125 54.64 -20.48 30.07
N PHE A 126 55.30 -19.77 30.98
CA PHE A 126 56.15 -20.36 32.00
C PHE A 126 55.86 -19.71 33.34
N TYR A 127 56.18 -20.41 34.43
CA TYR A 127 55.86 -19.95 35.78
C TYR A 127 57.14 -19.48 36.45
N ILE A 128 57.15 -18.23 36.89
CA ILE A 128 58.20 -17.70 37.75
C ILE A 128 57.74 -17.88 39.19
N PHE A 129 58.54 -18.56 40.00
CA PHE A 129 58.28 -18.71 41.43
C PHE A 129 58.79 -17.48 42.17
N ASP A 130 57.91 -16.86 42.94
CA ASP A 130 58.26 -15.77 43.84
C ASP A 130 58.42 -16.35 45.26
N GLU A 131 59.66 -16.38 45.74
CA GLU A 131 60.01 -16.92 47.05
C GLU A 131 59.42 -16.09 48.20
N ASP A 132 59.19 -14.79 48.02
CA ASP A 132 58.70 -13.90 49.07
C ASP A 132 57.18 -14.05 49.29
N SER A 133 56.42 -14.23 48.21
CA SER A 133 54.98 -14.47 48.29
C SER A 133 54.59 -15.96 48.32
N MET A 134 55.56 -16.87 48.12
CA MET A 134 55.35 -18.31 47.88
C MET A 134 54.31 -18.60 46.79
N THR A 135 54.20 -17.72 45.78
CA THR A 135 53.29 -17.89 44.66
C THR A 135 54.04 -18.10 43.35
N SER A 136 53.36 -18.72 42.38
CA SER A 136 53.88 -18.82 41.01
C SER A 136 53.09 -17.90 40.10
N VAL A 137 53.78 -17.04 39.35
CA VAL A 137 53.16 -16.11 38.42
C VAL A 137 53.36 -16.64 37.00
N ALA A 138 52.25 -16.87 36.30
CA ALA A 138 52.28 -17.22 34.89
C ALA A 138 52.80 -16.02 34.08
N THR A 139 53.91 -16.21 33.38
CA THR A 139 54.56 -15.22 32.53
C THR A 139 54.47 -15.69 31.08
N ARG A 140 54.11 -14.76 30.18
CA ARG A 140 53.98 -15.01 28.73
C ARG A 140 55.19 -14.41 28.01
N GLU A 141 55.99 -15.24 27.34
CA GLU A 141 57.05 -14.77 26.44
C GLU A 141 56.56 -14.89 25.00
N ILE A 142 56.50 -13.76 24.29
CA ILE A 142 56.07 -13.67 22.90
C ILE A 142 57.32 -13.48 22.04
N ILE A 143 57.54 -14.36 21.08
CA ILE A 143 58.71 -14.35 20.18
C ILE A 143 58.34 -14.07 18.72
N PHE A 144 57.05 -13.98 18.42
CA PHE A 144 56.51 -13.52 17.16
C PHE A 144 55.21 -12.76 17.44
N ASN A 145 55.03 -11.60 16.83
CA ASN A 145 53.75 -10.91 16.77
C ASN A 145 53.49 -10.36 15.38
N ALA A 146 52.26 -10.45 14.90
CA ALA A 146 51.82 -9.76 13.69
C ALA A 146 50.35 -9.38 13.82
N THR A 147 49.92 -8.41 13.02
CA THR A 147 48.52 -7.97 12.96
C THR A 147 48.07 -7.93 11.50
N VAL A 148 46.90 -8.49 11.22
CA VAL A 148 46.22 -8.36 9.93
C VAL A 148 44.88 -7.63 10.15
N ILE A 149 44.71 -6.51 9.46
CA ILE A 149 43.48 -5.72 9.43
C ILE A 149 42.76 -6.03 8.12
N PHE A 150 41.59 -6.64 8.21
CA PHE A 150 40.72 -6.94 7.08
C PHE A 150 39.70 -5.82 6.87
N ASN A 151 39.71 -5.24 5.67
CA ASN A 151 38.62 -4.39 5.18
C ASN A 151 37.73 -5.25 4.26
N ILE A 152 36.55 -5.61 4.76
CA ILE A 152 35.64 -6.54 4.08
C ILE A 152 34.55 -5.73 3.39
N THR A 153 34.40 -5.92 2.08
CA THR A 153 33.44 -5.17 1.25
C THR A 153 32.53 -6.10 0.46
N ILE A 154 31.45 -5.55 -0.10
CA ILE A 154 30.54 -6.30 -0.97
C ILE A 154 30.88 -6.03 -2.42
N ASP A 155 30.93 -7.08 -3.25
CA ASP A 155 31.03 -6.90 -4.68
C ASP A 155 29.72 -6.34 -5.25
N MET A 156 29.74 -5.04 -5.53
CA MET A 156 28.62 -4.33 -6.11
C MET A 156 28.66 -4.33 -7.65
N SER A 157 29.64 -4.95 -8.31
CA SER A 157 29.86 -4.87 -9.76
C SER A 157 28.61 -5.29 -10.56
N ASN A 158 28.03 -6.44 -10.22
CA ASN A 158 26.87 -7.02 -10.88
C ASN A 158 25.51 -6.62 -10.27
N VAL A 159 25.51 -5.84 -9.19
CA VAL A 159 24.28 -5.38 -8.54
C VAL A 159 23.58 -4.33 -9.40
N THR A 160 22.33 -4.57 -9.76
CA THR A 160 21.53 -3.65 -10.61
C THR A 160 20.16 -3.39 -9.99
N LEU A 161 19.42 -2.42 -10.54
CA LEU A 161 18.02 -2.18 -10.19
C LEU A 161 17.11 -2.69 -11.31
N SER A 162 15.99 -3.30 -10.92
CA SER A 162 14.91 -3.72 -11.84
C SER A 162 14.36 -2.55 -12.68
N ASP A 163 14.24 -1.37 -12.07
CA ASP A 163 13.71 -0.17 -12.71
C ASP A 163 14.53 1.08 -12.32
N THR A 164 14.69 2.00 -13.28
CA THR A 164 15.33 3.32 -13.06
C THR A 164 14.30 4.45 -13.03
N SER A 165 13.01 4.12 -13.10
CA SER A 165 11.90 5.07 -13.06
C SER A 165 10.70 4.43 -12.38
N VAL A 166 10.19 5.09 -11.35
CA VAL A 166 9.04 4.62 -10.58
C VAL A 166 7.98 5.69 -10.44
N THR A 167 6.71 5.26 -10.46
CA THR A 167 5.57 6.13 -10.24
C THR A 167 4.80 5.69 -8.99
N ALA A 168 4.71 6.58 -8.01
CA ALA A 168 3.85 6.41 -6.84
C ALA A 168 2.47 7.03 -7.12
N TYR A 169 1.43 6.21 -6.99
CA TYR A 169 0.06 6.62 -7.30
C TYR A 169 -0.68 7.06 -6.04
N MET A 170 -1.45 8.15 -6.15
CA MET A 170 -2.26 8.69 -5.06
C MET A 170 -3.73 8.55 -5.44
N PHE A 171 -4.50 7.85 -4.61
CA PHE A 171 -5.90 7.58 -4.88
C PHE A 171 -6.84 8.49 -4.07
N PRO A 172 -7.97 8.93 -4.65
CA PRO A 172 -8.90 9.82 -3.97
C PRO A 172 -9.89 9.07 -3.09
N THR A 173 -10.17 9.65 -1.92
CA THR A 173 -11.35 9.38 -1.12
C THR A 173 -12.35 10.51 -1.29
N TYR A 174 -13.62 10.19 -1.53
CA TYR A 174 -14.69 11.18 -1.67
C TYR A 174 -15.47 11.29 -0.36
N TYR A 175 -15.66 12.52 0.15
CA TYR A 175 -16.42 12.78 1.38
C TYR A 175 -17.83 13.36 1.11
N TYR A 176 -18.71 13.09 2.08
CA TYR A 176 -20.16 13.40 2.08
C TYR A 176 -20.51 14.87 1.75
N ALA A 177 -19.76 15.84 2.28
CA ALA A 177 -20.18 17.24 2.25
C ALA A 177 -20.02 17.91 0.87
N ASN A 178 -18.92 17.64 0.15
CA ASN A 178 -18.48 18.55 -0.94
C ASN A 178 -18.30 17.89 -2.32
N LYS A 179 -18.55 16.57 -2.46
CA LYS A 179 -18.25 15.81 -3.69
C LYS A 179 -16.80 15.98 -4.20
N LYS A 180 -15.90 16.46 -3.33
CA LYS A 180 -14.50 16.76 -3.63
C LYS A 180 -13.65 15.51 -3.36
N ALA A 181 -12.68 15.28 -4.23
CA ALA A 181 -11.67 14.26 -4.05
C ALA A 181 -10.61 14.74 -3.04
N TYR A 182 -10.27 13.88 -2.08
CA TYR A 182 -9.20 14.12 -1.11
C TYR A 182 -8.16 13.01 -1.23
N TYR A 183 -6.88 13.37 -1.09
CA TYR A 183 -5.75 12.46 -1.21
C TYR A 183 -4.98 12.55 0.10
N TYR A 184 -5.09 11.53 0.95
CA TYR A 184 -4.47 11.52 2.28
C TYR A 184 -3.42 10.42 2.46
N GLU A 185 -3.39 9.45 1.55
CA GLU A 185 -2.39 8.38 1.56
C GLU A 185 -1.03 8.92 1.14
N TYR A 186 0.02 8.41 1.78
CA TYR A 186 1.40 8.69 1.43
C TYR A 186 1.75 7.89 0.17
N PRO A 187 2.14 8.55 -0.94
CA PRO A 187 2.51 7.83 -2.14
C PRO A 187 3.77 7.00 -1.88
N GLU A 188 3.69 5.71 -2.22
CA GLU A 188 4.79 4.75 -2.10
C GLU A 188 5.08 4.09 -3.44
N ALA A 189 6.35 3.74 -3.65
CA ALA A 189 6.83 2.96 -4.78
C ALA A 189 8.00 2.09 -4.32
N THR A 190 8.23 0.98 -5.01
CA THR A 190 9.33 0.06 -4.73
C THR A 190 10.21 -0.14 -5.96
N VAL A 191 11.48 -0.49 -5.73
CA VAL A 191 12.43 -0.93 -6.76
C VAL A 191 13.15 -2.17 -6.23
N THR A 192 13.12 -3.27 -6.98
CA THR A 192 13.87 -4.48 -6.63
C THR A 192 15.34 -4.31 -7.01
N ILE A 193 16.23 -4.74 -6.11
CA ILE A 193 17.67 -4.86 -6.29
C ILE A 193 17.95 -6.27 -6.81
N ASN A 194 18.55 -6.37 -7.99
CA ASN A 194 19.01 -7.63 -8.55
C ASN A 194 20.41 -7.91 -7.99
N SER A 195 20.48 -8.81 -7.02
CA SER A 195 21.71 -9.21 -6.34
C SER A 195 21.61 -10.66 -5.89
N THR A 196 22.74 -11.36 -5.84
CA THR A 196 22.86 -12.67 -5.18
C THR A 196 22.98 -12.51 -3.66
N GLN A 197 23.44 -11.35 -3.19
CA GLN A 197 23.47 -11.00 -1.78
C GLN A 197 22.14 -10.42 -1.33
N THR A 198 21.81 -10.60 -0.05
CA THR A 198 20.63 -10.00 0.58
C THR A 198 21.01 -8.69 1.25
N PHE A 199 20.36 -7.60 0.84
CA PHE A 199 20.42 -6.30 1.49
C PHE A 199 19.14 -6.09 2.30
N ASP A 200 19.30 -5.81 3.60
CA ASP A 200 18.18 -5.64 4.51
C ASP A 200 18.55 -4.67 5.63
N ASN A 201 17.61 -3.78 5.98
CA ASN A 201 17.72 -2.85 7.12
C ASN A 201 19.04 -2.04 7.18
N LEU A 202 19.62 -1.73 6.01
CA LEU A 202 20.87 -0.99 5.92
C LEU A 202 20.73 0.44 6.45
N THR A 203 21.76 0.90 7.17
CA THR A 203 21.86 2.26 7.72
C THR A 203 23.05 3.00 7.10
N PRO A 204 23.15 4.33 7.25
CA PRO A 204 24.35 5.04 6.85
C PRO A 204 25.60 4.51 7.59
N PRO A 205 26.75 4.37 6.91
CA PRO A 205 27.04 4.83 5.54
C PRO A 205 26.67 3.85 4.43
N ASP A 206 26.33 2.60 4.75
CA ASP A 206 26.09 1.51 3.80
C ASP A 206 24.88 1.76 2.90
N PHE A 207 23.89 2.50 3.41
CA PHE A 207 22.78 3.02 2.63
C PHE A 207 22.62 4.52 2.86
N THR A 208 22.69 5.29 1.77
CA THR A 208 22.33 6.70 1.78
C THR A 208 21.42 7.03 0.60
N PHE A 209 20.57 8.04 0.77
CA PHE A 209 19.73 8.52 -0.31
C PHE A 209 19.65 10.05 -0.30
N LYS A 210 19.49 10.63 -1.49
CA LYS A 210 19.27 12.07 -1.67
C LYS A 210 18.18 12.29 -2.71
N SER A 211 17.26 13.19 -2.40
CA SER A 211 16.19 13.61 -3.31
C SER A 211 16.50 14.98 -3.89
N SER A 212 16.37 15.16 -5.20
CA SER A 212 16.52 16.46 -5.86
C SER A 212 15.36 17.43 -5.58
N ASN A 213 14.25 16.94 -5.01
CA ASN A 213 13.06 17.73 -4.69
C ASN A 213 12.66 17.62 -3.22
N SER A 214 13.20 18.53 -2.40
CA SER A 214 12.91 18.60 -0.95
C SER A 214 11.43 18.91 -0.64
N LYS A 215 10.69 19.53 -1.57
CA LYS A 215 9.27 19.88 -1.35
C LYS A 215 8.38 18.64 -1.20
N LEU A 216 8.81 17.50 -1.74
CA LEU A 216 8.07 16.24 -1.67
C LEU A 216 8.29 15.51 -0.33
N ASN A 217 9.38 15.80 0.40
CA ASN A 217 9.76 15.11 1.64
C ASN A 217 9.77 13.58 1.42
N ILE A 218 10.72 13.08 0.63
CA ILE A 218 10.83 11.66 0.30
C ILE A 218 11.79 11.00 1.28
N GLY A 219 11.40 9.83 1.80
CA GLY A 219 12.26 8.88 2.50
C GLY A 219 12.46 7.62 1.68
N ALA A 220 13.54 6.89 1.93
CA ALA A 220 13.76 5.56 1.39
C ALA A 220 14.40 4.64 2.43
N TYR A 221 14.15 3.34 2.33
CA TYR A 221 14.79 2.27 3.10
C TYR A 221 14.90 1.00 2.26
N ILE A 222 15.69 0.04 2.71
CA ILE A 222 15.84 -1.26 2.05
C ILE A 222 15.31 -2.35 2.98
N GLU A 223 14.46 -3.23 2.43
CA GLU A 223 14.00 -4.44 3.09
C GLU A 223 14.06 -5.58 2.07
N ASN A 224 14.72 -6.69 2.40
CA ASN A 224 14.77 -7.90 1.57
C ASN A 224 15.03 -7.63 0.07
N ASN A 225 16.15 -6.98 -0.26
CA ASN A 225 16.51 -6.57 -1.63
C ASN A 225 15.50 -5.66 -2.33
N THR A 226 14.63 -4.98 -1.59
CA THR A 226 13.66 -4.03 -2.13
C THR A 226 13.91 -2.65 -1.55
N ILE A 227 14.10 -1.66 -2.42
CA ILE A 227 14.14 -0.25 -2.03
C ILE A 227 12.70 0.24 -1.92
N HIS A 228 12.26 0.60 -0.72
CA HIS A 228 10.98 1.23 -0.47
C HIS A 228 11.15 2.75 -0.49
N ILE A 229 10.36 3.44 -1.31
CA ILE A 229 10.41 4.90 -1.48
C ILE A 229 9.06 5.47 -1.08
N ARG A 230 9.04 6.32 -0.06
CA ARG A 230 7.82 6.95 0.47
C ARG A 230 7.89 8.46 0.41
N GLN A 231 6.85 9.09 -0.12
CA GLN A 231 6.68 10.53 -0.08
C GLN A 231 5.82 10.94 1.15
N ASN A 232 6.40 11.70 2.07
CA ASN A 232 5.72 12.16 3.29
C ASN A 232 4.84 13.40 3.07
N ASN A 233 5.07 14.21 2.02
CA ASN A 233 4.21 15.36 1.72
C ASN A 233 3.07 14.99 0.75
N TYR A 234 2.02 14.32 1.23
CA TYR A 234 0.86 13.91 0.42
C TYR A 234 0.04 15.08 -0.19
N LYS A 235 0.29 16.34 0.21
CA LYS A 235 -0.44 17.48 -0.35
C LYS A 235 0.08 17.87 -1.74
N LYS A 236 1.31 17.46 -2.09
CA LYS A 236 1.98 17.79 -3.35
C LYS A 236 2.11 16.58 -4.26
N THR A 237 2.17 16.86 -5.55
CA THR A 237 2.59 15.92 -6.60
C THR A 237 3.82 16.50 -7.28
N GLY A 238 4.70 15.66 -7.80
CA GLY A 238 5.84 16.13 -8.57
C GLY A 238 6.78 14.99 -8.96
N SER A 239 7.94 15.39 -9.46
CA SER A 239 9.02 14.47 -9.77
C SER A 239 10.23 14.78 -8.89
N SER A 240 11.05 13.77 -8.65
CA SER A 240 12.37 13.89 -8.03
C SER A 240 13.32 12.92 -8.71
N VAL A 241 14.60 13.30 -8.82
CA VAL A 241 15.68 12.38 -9.13
C VAL A 241 16.27 11.95 -7.80
N LEU A 242 16.23 10.65 -7.53
CA LEU A 242 16.77 10.04 -6.33
C LEU A 242 18.17 9.51 -6.64
N THR A 243 19.15 9.97 -5.87
CA THR A 243 20.50 9.40 -5.85
C THR A 243 20.57 8.47 -4.66
N ILE A 244 20.68 7.17 -4.91
CA ILE A 244 20.70 6.12 -3.89
C ILE A 244 22.08 5.46 -3.92
N THR A 245 22.76 5.39 -2.79
CA THR A 245 24.07 4.76 -2.69
C THR A 245 23.98 3.56 -1.75
N ILE A 246 24.41 2.39 -2.23
CA ILE A 246 24.44 1.12 -1.50
C ILE A 246 25.88 0.62 -1.53
N TYR A 247 26.53 0.46 -0.37
CA TYR A 247 27.94 0.06 -0.26
C TYR A 247 28.85 0.79 -1.27
N GLY A 248 28.71 2.12 -1.35
CA GLY A 248 29.48 2.98 -2.26
C GLY A 248 29.00 3.03 -3.72
N LYS A 249 28.29 2.02 -4.23
CA LYS A 249 27.72 2.05 -5.59
C LYS A 249 26.50 2.96 -5.64
N THR A 250 26.50 3.88 -6.60
CA THR A 250 25.44 4.89 -6.74
C THR A 250 24.48 4.56 -7.89
N PHE A 251 23.20 4.61 -7.60
CA PHE A 251 22.09 4.44 -8.53
C PHE A 251 21.29 5.74 -8.65
N THR A 252 20.71 5.94 -9.83
CA THR A 252 19.78 7.05 -10.09
C THR A 252 18.40 6.50 -10.39
N VAL A 253 17.40 6.91 -9.60
CA VAL A 253 16.00 6.51 -9.78
C VAL A 253 15.14 7.76 -10.01
N ASN A 254 14.42 7.79 -11.13
CA ASN A 254 13.45 8.84 -11.41
C ASN A 254 12.14 8.54 -10.69
N PHE A 255 11.82 9.31 -9.66
CA PHE A 255 10.57 9.20 -8.92
C PHE A 255 9.54 10.19 -9.43
N LYS A 256 8.28 9.75 -9.54
CA LYS A 256 7.14 10.61 -9.84
C LYS A 256 5.94 10.26 -8.96
N SER A 257 5.29 11.26 -8.36
CA SER A 257 3.99 11.08 -7.71
C SER A 257 2.85 11.64 -8.55
N VAL A 258 1.80 10.85 -8.73
CA VAL A 258 0.66 11.20 -9.59
C VAL A 258 -0.66 10.97 -8.88
N LYS A 259 -1.55 11.98 -8.94
CA LYS A 259 -2.95 11.83 -8.52
C LYS A 259 -3.72 11.04 -9.57
N VAL A 260 -4.26 9.91 -9.16
CA VAL A 260 -5.17 9.11 -9.95
C VAL A 260 -6.59 9.64 -9.78
N GLY A 261 -7.41 9.59 -10.82
CA GLY A 261 -8.79 10.04 -10.73
C GLY A 261 -9.72 9.25 -11.62
N ILE A 262 -11.00 9.18 -11.23
CA ILE A 262 -12.08 8.69 -12.08
C ILE A 262 -12.95 9.87 -12.53
N SER A 263 -13.35 9.89 -13.80
CA SER A 263 -14.12 11.00 -14.39
C SER A 263 -15.45 11.29 -13.69
N ALA A 264 -16.00 10.33 -12.95
CA ALA A 264 -17.17 10.50 -12.11
C ALA A 264 -17.27 9.38 -11.06
N SER A 265 -17.58 9.73 -9.81
CA SER A 265 -17.93 8.78 -8.73
C SER A 265 -19.45 8.57 -8.59
N SER A 266 -20.25 9.28 -9.39
CA SER A 266 -21.70 9.14 -9.52
C SER A 266 -22.15 9.37 -10.96
N LYS A 267 -23.06 8.53 -11.48
CA LYS A 267 -23.61 8.68 -12.83
C LYS A 267 -25.09 8.30 -12.91
N LEU A 268 -25.89 9.21 -13.47
CA LEU A 268 -27.24 8.92 -13.94
C LEU A 268 -27.21 8.53 -15.42
N ILE A 269 -27.77 7.37 -15.76
CA ILE A 269 -27.83 6.86 -17.12
C ILE A 269 -29.27 6.50 -17.48
N ALA A 270 -29.75 6.93 -18.65
CA ALA A 270 -31.04 6.50 -19.15
C ALA A 270 -30.96 5.02 -19.60
N LYS A 271 -32.01 4.23 -19.39
CA LYS A 271 -32.07 2.85 -19.89
C LYS A 271 -31.69 2.78 -21.37
N ASN A 272 -30.88 1.77 -21.72
CA ASN A 272 -30.30 1.52 -23.04
C ASN A 272 -29.32 2.59 -23.56
N LYS A 273 -28.95 3.57 -22.74
CA LYS A 273 -27.90 4.55 -23.08
C LYS A 273 -26.55 4.16 -22.47
N LYS A 274 -25.51 4.77 -22.99
CA LYS A 274 -24.12 4.56 -22.60
C LYS A 274 -23.54 5.81 -21.95
N ALA A 275 -22.56 5.61 -21.09
CA ALA A 275 -21.65 6.64 -20.59
C ALA A 275 -20.25 6.04 -20.52
N THR A 276 -19.21 6.88 -20.63
CA THR A 276 -17.82 6.43 -20.49
C THR A 276 -17.25 6.94 -19.18
N LEU A 277 -16.62 6.05 -18.43
CA LEU A 277 -15.78 6.37 -17.29
C LEU A 277 -14.33 6.35 -17.75
N LYS A 278 -13.57 7.39 -17.41
CA LYS A 278 -12.15 7.51 -17.72
C LYS A 278 -11.35 7.55 -16.43
N ILE A 279 -10.22 6.84 -16.42
CA ILE A 279 -9.20 6.98 -15.40
C ILE A 279 -8.14 7.96 -15.91
N SER A 280 -7.71 8.88 -15.05
CA SER A 280 -6.62 9.82 -15.31
C SER A 280 -5.46 9.54 -14.35
N GLY A 281 -4.22 9.78 -14.79
CA GLY A 281 -3.04 9.67 -13.92
C GLY A 281 -2.55 8.25 -13.64
N TYR A 282 -3.08 7.25 -14.33
CA TYR A 282 -2.65 5.84 -14.23
C TYR A 282 -2.43 5.29 -15.65
N THR A 283 -1.30 4.62 -15.86
CA THR A 283 -0.88 4.10 -17.17
C THR A 283 -0.89 2.57 -17.25
N GLY A 284 -1.03 1.89 -16.12
CA GLY A 284 -1.10 0.43 -16.06
C GLY A 284 -2.42 -0.15 -16.58
N LYS A 285 -2.54 -1.47 -16.51
CA LYS A 285 -3.77 -2.20 -16.88
C LYS A 285 -4.91 -1.86 -15.92
N ILE A 286 -6.07 -1.51 -16.48
CA ILE A 286 -7.29 -1.25 -15.71
C ILE A 286 -8.30 -2.38 -15.92
N GLU A 287 -8.73 -3.00 -14.84
CA GLU A 287 -9.75 -4.05 -14.87
C GLU A 287 -11.09 -3.49 -14.41
N TRP A 288 -12.10 -3.54 -15.29
CA TRP A 288 -13.41 -2.99 -15.03
C TRP A 288 -14.39 -4.07 -14.58
N LYS A 289 -15.14 -3.81 -13.50
CA LYS A 289 -16.17 -4.71 -12.97
C LYS A 289 -17.46 -3.96 -12.71
N SER A 290 -18.60 -4.64 -12.91
CA SER A 290 -19.90 -4.16 -12.43
C SER A 290 -20.36 -5.02 -11.26
N SER A 291 -20.82 -4.40 -10.18
CA SER A 291 -21.43 -5.12 -9.06
C SER A 291 -22.76 -5.78 -9.43
N ASN A 292 -23.42 -5.33 -10.51
CA ASN A 292 -24.63 -5.97 -11.03
C ASN A 292 -24.75 -5.78 -12.57
N PRO A 293 -24.20 -6.72 -13.36
CA PRO A 293 -24.26 -6.70 -14.82
C PRO A 293 -25.69 -6.75 -15.41
N LYS A 294 -26.69 -7.16 -14.63
CA LYS A 294 -28.10 -7.12 -15.07
C LYS A 294 -28.63 -5.68 -15.13
N ILE A 295 -28.07 -4.78 -14.32
CA ILE A 295 -28.43 -3.36 -14.26
C ILE A 295 -27.57 -2.55 -15.23
N ALA A 296 -26.25 -2.65 -15.15
CA ALA A 296 -25.34 -2.04 -16.11
C ALA A 296 -24.08 -2.87 -16.31
N THR A 297 -23.58 -2.92 -17.55
CA THR A 297 -22.31 -3.58 -17.91
C THR A 297 -21.26 -2.52 -18.20
N VAL A 298 -19.98 -2.87 -18.03
CA VAL A 298 -18.83 -2.05 -18.41
C VAL A 298 -17.89 -2.91 -19.27
N ASN A 299 -17.25 -2.31 -20.27
CA ASN A 299 -16.23 -3.00 -21.08
C ASN A 299 -14.81 -2.54 -20.68
N SER A 300 -13.79 -3.13 -21.31
CA SER A 300 -12.37 -2.80 -21.05
C SER A 300 -12.01 -1.33 -21.29
N LYS A 301 -12.79 -0.61 -22.10
CA LYS A 301 -12.60 0.83 -22.39
C LYS A 301 -13.37 1.74 -21.43
N GLY A 302 -13.94 1.21 -20.34
CA GLY A 302 -14.73 1.96 -19.37
C GLY A 302 -16.10 2.41 -19.89
N VAL A 303 -16.59 1.84 -21.00
CA VAL A 303 -17.92 2.18 -21.55
C VAL A 303 -19.00 1.42 -20.79
N VAL A 304 -19.79 2.15 -20.01
CA VAL A 304 -20.91 1.66 -19.21
C VAL A 304 -22.20 1.70 -20.03
N LYS A 305 -22.94 0.60 -20.10
CA LYS A 305 -24.27 0.50 -20.74
C LYS A 305 -25.35 0.19 -19.69
N GLY A 306 -26.32 1.08 -19.52
CA GLY A 306 -27.47 0.83 -18.64
C GLY A 306 -28.48 -0.11 -19.30
N LYS A 307 -28.76 -1.27 -18.69
CA LYS A 307 -29.65 -2.33 -19.22
C LYS A 307 -31.02 -2.32 -18.55
N LYS A 308 -31.07 -2.26 -17.22
CA LYS A 308 -32.30 -2.32 -16.42
C LYS A 308 -32.32 -1.21 -15.39
N ILE A 309 -33.51 -0.67 -15.10
CA ILE A 309 -33.70 0.31 -14.01
C ILE A 309 -33.22 -0.30 -12.69
N GLY A 310 -32.41 0.45 -11.96
CA GLY A 310 -31.78 0.03 -10.72
C GLY A 310 -30.41 0.66 -10.59
N ASN A 311 -29.65 0.20 -9.59
CA ASN A 311 -28.36 0.76 -9.25
C ASN A 311 -27.28 -0.32 -9.15
N CYS A 312 -26.06 0.04 -9.51
CA CYS A 312 -24.88 -0.79 -9.31
C CYS A 312 -23.65 0.12 -9.14
N VAL A 313 -22.53 -0.48 -8.76
CA VAL A 313 -21.23 0.21 -8.76
C VAL A 313 -20.39 -0.36 -9.90
N ILE A 314 -19.78 0.53 -10.66
CA ILE A 314 -18.75 0.20 -11.63
C ILE A 314 -17.40 0.47 -10.98
N THR A 315 -16.55 -0.54 -10.90
CA THR A 315 -15.23 -0.48 -10.25
C THR A 315 -14.14 -0.60 -11.31
N ALA A 316 -13.13 0.26 -11.22
CA ALA A 316 -11.85 0.15 -11.90
C ALA A 316 -10.81 -0.36 -10.88
N LYS A 317 -10.20 -1.51 -11.15
CA LYS A 317 -9.07 -2.07 -10.39
C LYS A 317 -7.76 -1.73 -11.10
N MET A 318 -6.77 -1.28 -10.33
CA MET A 318 -5.46 -0.79 -10.78
C MET A 318 -4.40 -1.34 -9.82
N GLY A 319 -3.88 -2.54 -10.11
CA GLY A 319 -3.14 -3.31 -9.10
C GLY A 319 -4.02 -3.62 -7.90
N ASP A 320 -3.57 -3.28 -6.70
CA ASP A 320 -4.31 -3.48 -5.45
C ASP A 320 -5.23 -2.31 -5.07
N HIS A 321 -5.27 -1.27 -5.91
CA HIS A 321 -6.12 -0.11 -5.69
C HIS A 321 -7.40 -0.12 -6.52
N TYR A 322 -8.43 0.53 -6.00
CA TYR A 322 -9.77 0.53 -6.59
C TYR A 322 -10.37 1.93 -6.64
N LEU A 323 -11.03 2.26 -7.76
CA LEU A 323 -11.93 3.42 -7.85
C LEU A 323 -13.31 3.01 -8.30
N GLY A 324 -14.33 3.63 -7.71
CA GLY A 324 -15.73 3.27 -7.94
C GLY A 324 -16.57 4.42 -8.47
N CYS A 325 -17.56 4.07 -9.29
CA CYS A 325 -18.62 4.95 -9.74
C CYS A 325 -19.98 4.33 -9.44
N ALA A 326 -20.78 5.01 -8.63
CA ALA A 326 -22.16 4.60 -8.40
C ALA A 326 -23.01 4.96 -9.64
N VAL A 327 -23.59 3.96 -10.28
CA VAL A 327 -24.41 4.12 -11.48
C VAL A 327 -25.86 3.85 -11.13
N SER A 328 -26.71 4.83 -11.37
CA SER A 328 -28.17 4.69 -11.30
C SER A 328 -28.76 4.73 -12.71
N VAL A 329 -29.36 3.62 -13.13
CA VAL A 329 -30.07 3.49 -14.41
C VAL A 329 -31.54 3.81 -14.17
N THR A 330 -32.08 4.79 -14.90
CA THR A 330 -33.49 5.21 -14.78
C THR A 330 -34.07 5.66 -16.12
N THR A 331 -35.28 6.22 -16.15
CA THR A 331 -35.91 6.75 -17.37
C THR A 331 -35.39 8.15 -17.69
N LYS A 332 -35.44 8.56 -18.97
CA LYS A 332 -35.10 9.94 -19.39
C LYS A 332 -35.96 10.97 -18.66
N LYS A 333 -37.24 10.65 -18.44
CA LYS A 333 -38.19 11.46 -17.67
C LYS A 333 -37.70 11.69 -16.23
N LEU A 334 -37.34 10.63 -15.51
CA LEU A 334 -36.85 10.77 -14.13
C LEU A 334 -35.50 11.48 -14.04
N ILE A 335 -34.61 11.33 -15.03
CA ILE A 335 -33.38 12.14 -15.09
C ILE A 335 -33.71 13.64 -15.16
N ASN A 336 -34.72 14.02 -15.94
CA ASN A 336 -35.12 15.43 -16.04
C ASN A 336 -35.76 15.93 -14.74
N VAL A 337 -36.58 15.10 -14.09
CA VAL A 337 -37.16 15.40 -12.76
C VAL A 337 -36.05 15.64 -11.74
N THR A 338 -35.10 14.71 -11.59
CA THR A 338 -34.03 14.84 -10.59
C THR A 338 -33.10 16.00 -10.89
N LYS A 339 -32.74 16.24 -12.16
CA LYS A 339 -31.97 17.43 -12.55
C LYS A 339 -32.70 18.73 -12.20
N ARG A 340 -34.01 18.79 -12.43
CA ARG A 340 -34.81 19.97 -12.09
C ARG A 340 -34.89 20.19 -10.58
N ALA A 341 -35.13 19.12 -9.82
CA ALA A 341 -35.15 19.16 -8.36
C ALA A 341 -33.80 19.67 -7.80
N THR A 342 -32.68 19.12 -8.29
CA THR A 342 -31.34 19.59 -7.91
C THR A 342 -31.11 21.03 -8.29
N TYR A 343 -31.50 21.45 -9.50
CA TYR A 343 -31.36 22.84 -9.92
C TYR A 343 -32.11 23.80 -8.98
N ILE A 344 -33.36 23.49 -8.64
CA ILE A 344 -34.14 24.29 -7.68
C ILE A 344 -33.41 24.33 -6.33
N GLY A 345 -33.03 23.16 -5.79
CA GLY A 345 -32.36 23.06 -4.50
C GLY A 345 -31.05 23.83 -4.37
N THR A 346 -30.32 24.04 -5.47
CA THR A 346 -29.02 24.73 -5.48
C THR A 346 -29.03 26.16 -6.01
N HIS A 347 -30.08 26.61 -6.72
CA HIS A 347 -30.12 27.94 -7.36
C HIS A 347 -31.28 28.82 -6.90
N TRP A 348 -32.29 28.26 -6.22
CA TRP A 348 -33.43 29.03 -5.73
C TRP A 348 -33.31 29.29 -4.23
N GLU A 349 -34.02 30.29 -3.75
CA GLU A 349 -34.04 30.68 -2.34
C GLU A 349 -35.11 29.88 -1.57
N TYR A 350 -34.78 29.39 -0.38
CA TYR A 350 -35.75 28.67 0.45
C TYR A 350 -36.69 29.66 1.15
N SER A 351 -38.01 29.58 0.88
CA SER A 351 -39.03 30.39 1.52
C SER A 351 -40.38 29.67 1.51
N GLN A 352 -40.98 29.45 2.69
CA GLN A 352 -42.33 28.90 2.79
C GLN A 352 -43.39 29.88 2.28
N ALA A 353 -43.27 31.18 2.62
CA ALA A 353 -44.22 32.19 2.20
C ALA A 353 -44.22 32.41 0.68
N LYS A 354 -43.03 32.37 0.05
CA LYS A 354 -42.87 32.59 -1.40
C LYS A 354 -42.79 31.30 -2.21
N ARG A 355 -43.06 30.13 -1.62
CA ARG A 355 -42.84 28.79 -2.21
C ARG A 355 -43.41 28.55 -3.61
N ASN A 356 -44.44 29.29 -4.03
CA ASN A 356 -44.99 29.19 -5.38
C ASN A 356 -44.32 30.14 -6.39
N GLN A 357 -43.67 31.20 -5.95
CA GLN A 357 -43.04 32.21 -6.80
C GLN A 357 -41.81 31.65 -7.53
N LYS A 358 -41.49 32.20 -8.70
CA LYS A 358 -40.28 31.85 -9.45
C LYS A 358 -39.05 32.25 -8.64
N GLY A 359 -38.05 31.36 -8.56
CA GLY A 359 -36.83 31.62 -7.80
C GLY A 359 -36.94 31.26 -6.31
N TYR A 360 -38.12 30.86 -5.84
CA TYR A 360 -38.36 30.45 -4.46
C TYR A 360 -38.88 29.02 -4.37
N TYR A 361 -38.52 28.33 -3.29
CA TYR A 361 -39.03 26.99 -3.01
C TYR A 361 -39.14 26.73 -1.51
N ASP A 362 -39.92 25.74 -1.12
CA ASP A 362 -39.74 25.01 0.12
C ASP A 362 -39.66 23.52 -0.17
N CYS A 363 -39.55 22.68 0.86
CA CYS A 363 -39.30 21.25 0.68
C CYS A 363 -40.30 20.55 -0.27
N SER A 364 -41.60 20.78 -0.11
CA SER A 364 -42.64 20.17 -0.96
C SER A 364 -42.81 20.91 -2.29
N ALA A 365 -42.62 22.24 -2.33
CA ALA A 365 -42.69 22.96 -3.60
C ALA A 365 -41.58 22.54 -4.57
N LEU A 366 -40.38 22.19 -4.05
CA LEU A 366 -39.31 21.62 -4.88
C LEU A 366 -39.73 20.29 -5.52
N VAL A 367 -40.27 19.37 -4.72
CA VAL A 367 -40.70 18.05 -5.18
C VAL A 367 -41.83 18.20 -6.20
N TRP A 368 -42.88 18.94 -5.85
CA TRP A 368 -44.01 19.22 -6.72
C TRP A 368 -43.58 19.88 -8.03
N LYS A 369 -42.80 20.97 -8.01
CA LYS A 369 -42.37 21.68 -9.24
C LYS A 369 -41.56 20.76 -10.14
N ALA A 370 -40.61 20.01 -9.60
CA ALA A 370 -39.79 19.08 -10.38
C ALA A 370 -40.64 17.99 -11.07
N TYR A 371 -41.58 17.40 -10.33
CA TYR A 371 -42.46 16.36 -10.85
C TYR A 371 -43.54 16.88 -11.79
N SER A 372 -44.11 18.04 -11.52
CA SER A 372 -45.11 18.67 -12.38
C SER A 372 -44.47 19.06 -13.72
N GLU A 373 -43.37 19.81 -13.69
CA GLU A 373 -42.74 20.35 -14.89
C GLU A 373 -42.07 19.29 -15.78
N LYS A 374 -41.55 18.21 -15.19
CA LYS A 374 -40.72 17.22 -15.92
C LYS A 374 -41.24 15.79 -15.85
N GLY A 375 -42.07 15.46 -14.86
CA GLY A 375 -42.64 14.14 -14.64
C GLY A 375 -44.08 13.99 -15.14
N GLY A 376 -44.83 15.08 -15.20
CA GLY A 376 -46.28 15.07 -15.39
C GLY A 376 -47.04 14.50 -14.19
N ILE A 377 -46.48 14.62 -12.97
CA ILE A 377 -47.11 14.17 -11.72
C ILE A 377 -47.41 15.40 -10.87
N ASN A 378 -48.67 15.53 -10.50
CA ASN A 378 -49.18 16.60 -9.65
C ASN A 378 -49.69 15.96 -8.35
N PHE A 379 -49.03 16.26 -7.22
CA PHE A 379 -49.40 15.72 -5.92
C PHE A 379 -50.65 16.42 -5.38
N GLY A 380 -51.83 15.99 -5.83
CA GLY A 380 -53.13 16.46 -5.33
C GLY A 380 -53.55 17.86 -5.77
N SER A 381 -52.71 18.61 -6.48
CA SER A 381 -53.01 19.95 -6.99
C SER A 381 -52.33 20.19 -8.33
N THR A 382 -53.09 20.72 -9.32
CA THR A 382 -52.64 20.95 -10.70
C THR A 382 -51.94 22.29 -10.90
N GLY A 383 -52.20 23.29 -10.06
CA GLY A 383 -51.68 24.66 -10.23
C GLY A 383 -50.87 25.20 -9.05
N TRP A 384 -50.83 24.49 -7.92
CA TRP A 384 -50.18 24.98 -6.70
C TRP A 384 -49.44 23.86 -5.94
N PRO A 385 -48.21 24.08 -5.45
CA PRO A 385 -47.51 23.09 -4.65
C PRO A 385 -48.21 22.82 -3.30
N GLY A 386 -48.65 21.59 -3.07
CA GLY A 386 -49.19 21.13 -1.79
C GLY A 386 -48.13 21.10 -0.67
N THR A 387 -48.53 20.80 0.56
CA THR A 387 -47.59 20.55 1.67
C THR A 387 -47.01 19.14 1.62
N SER A 388 -45.96 18.85 2.39
CA SER A 388 -45.44 17.49 2.56
C SER A 388 -46.52 16.48 3.00
N GLY A 389 -47.50 16.93 3.80
CA GLY A 389 -48.65 16.13 4.21
C GLY A 389 -49.55 15.75 3.04
N THR A 390 -49.91 16.73 2.20
CA THR A 390 -50.71 16.46 1.01
C THR A 390 -49.98 15.58 -0.01
N GLU A 391 -48.66 15.73 -0.15
CA GLU A 391 -47.85 14.86 -1.01
C GLU A 391 -47.78 13.41 -0.49
N ALA A 392 -47.61 13.25 0.83
CA ALA A 392 -47.61 11.94 1.47
C ALA A 392 -49.00 11.27 1.38
N ALA A 393 -50.07 12.03 1.59
CA ALA A 393 -51.44 11.58 1.43
C ALA A 393 -51.73 11.14 -0.02
N TRP A 394 -51.29 11.93 -1.01
CA TRP A 394 -51.40 11.57 -2.42
C TRP A 394 -50.65 10.27 -2.72
N CYS A 395 -49.41 10.13 -2.23
CA CYS A 395 -48.64 8.91 -2.43
C CYS A 395 -49.30 7.68 -1.81
N ARG A 396 -49.96 7.85 -0.64
CA ARG A 396 -50.72 6.78 0.02
C ARG A 396 -51.94 6.39 -0.80
N SER A 397 -52.78 7.35 -1.20
CA SER A 397 -54.02 7.07 -1.95
C SER A 397 -53.75 6.45 -3.32
N HIS A 398 -52.63 6.80 -3.96
CA HIS A 398 -52.23 6.27 -5.27
C HIS A 398 -51.34 5.01 -5.18
N LYS A 399 -51.25 4.38 -4.00
CA LYS A 399 -50.47 3.14 -3.75
C LYS A 399 -48.98 3.26 -4.13
N LYS A 400 -48.40 4.46 -3.99
CA LYS A 400 -47.00 4.77 -4.32
C LYS A 400 -46.02 4.58 -3.15
N MET A 401 -46.52 4.28 -1.95
CA MET A 401 -45.69 4.04 -0.77
C MET A 401 -44.84 2.78 -0.90
N ILE A 402 -43.58 2.86 -0.46
CA ILE A 402 -42.66 1.73 -0.37
C ILE A 402 -42.79 1.09 1.02
N LYS A 403 -43.18 -0.19 1.06
CA LYS A 403 -43.29 -0.98 2.29
C LYS A 403 -41.97 -0.94 3.09
N GLY A 404 -42.10 -0.75 4.41
CA GLY A 404 -40.98 -0.65 5.34
C GLY A 404 -40.23 0.70 5.33
N GLY A 405 -40.65 1.67 4.53
CA GLY A 405 -40.11 3.03 4.60
C GLY A 405 -38.64 3.16 4.20
N PHE A 406 -38.04 4.29 4.57
CA PHE A 406 -36.61 4.56 4.43
C PHE A 406 -35.82 3.77 5.47
N THR A 407 -34.70 3.19 5.07
CA THR A 407 -33.72 2.56 5.98
C THR A 407 -32.32 2.75 5.42
N TYR A 408 -31.31 2.88 6.26
CA TYR A 408 -29.91 2.92 5.81
C TYR A 408 -29.51 1.60 5.15
N LYS A 409 -30.08 0.47 5.59
CA LYS A 409 -29.91 -0.83 4.92
C LYS A 409 -30.36 -0.80 3.46
N LYS A 410 -31.47 -0.13 3.13
CA LYS A 410 -31.91 0.08 1.73
C LYS A 410 -30.96 0.99 0.96
N VAL A 411 -30.37 2.01 1.61
CA VAL A 411 -29.35 2.87 1.00
C VAL A 411 -28.11 2.05 0.65
N GLN A 412 -27.55 1.30 1.60
CA GLN A 412 -26.35 0.48 1.41
C GLN A 412 -26.57 -0.64 0.37
N LYS A 413 -27.77 -1.24 0.33
CA LYS A 413 -28.15 -2.21 -0.71
C LYS A 413 -28.55 -1.57 -2.05
N MET A 414 -28.38 -0.25 -2.20
CA MET A 414 -28.71 0.55 -3.37
C MET A 414 -30.15 0.38 -3.90
N GLN A 415 -31.14 0.31 -3.01
CA GLN A 415 -32.53 -0.04 -3.33
C GLN A 415 -33.47 1.17 -3.58
N LEU A 416 -32.99 2.39 -3.35
CA LEU A 416 -33.70 3.62 -3.72
C LEU A 416 -33.45 3.91 -5.20
N ASN A 417 -34.43 4.48 -5.88
CA ASN A 417 -34.33 4.88 -7.27
C ASN A 417 -34.39 6.40 -7.40
N PRO A 418 -33.65 7.02 -8.35
CA PRO A 418 -33.78 8.43 -8.64
C PRO A 418 -35.25 8.85 -8.81
N GLY A 419 -35.68 9.84 -8.04
CA GLY A 419 -37.08 10.29 -7.94
C GLY A 419 -37.84 9.76 -6.73
N ASP A 420 -37.36 8.73 -6.03
CA ASP A 420 -37.94 8.35 -4.75
C ASP A 420 -37.96 9.55 -3.78
N ILE A 421 -39.01 9.67 -2.99
CA ILE A 421 -39.18 10.77 -2.04
C ILE A 421 -39.32 10.22 -0.63
N VAL A 422 -38.65 10.88 0.32
CA VAL A 422 -38.72 10.54 1.74
C VAL A 422 -39.44 11.64 2.48
N PHE A 423 -40.38 11.28 3.36
CA PHE A 423 -41.06 12.22 4.24
C PHE A 423 -40.61 11.99 5.68
N LYS A 424 -40.30 13.09 6.37
CA LYS A 424 -40.00 13.09 7.81
C LYS A 424 -41.24 13.53 8.57
N SER A 425 -41.48 12.86 9.69
CA SER A 425 -42.66 13.06 10.53
C SER A 425 -42.23 13.28 11.97
N THR A 426 -42.93 14.16 12.70
CA THR A 426 -42.66 14.41 14.12
C THR A 426 -43.12 13.25 15.00
N ASP A 427 -44.21 12.55 14.64
CA ASP A 427 -44.67 11.32 15.28
C ASP A 427 -44.57 10.12 14.32
N ARG A 428 -43.96 9.03 14.79
CA ARG A 428 -43.81 7.79 14.02
C ARG A 428 -45.09 6.94 14.02
N LYS A 429 -45.97 7.09 15.01
CA LYS A 429 -47.26 6.38 15.10
C LYS A 429 -48.27 6.99 14.13
N HIS A 430 -48.35 8.32 14.08
CA HIS A 430 -49.23 9.08 13.17
C HIS A 430 -48.47 9.70 11.99
N LYS A 431 -47.52 8.93 11.43
CA LYS A 431 -46.54 9.42 10.45
C LYS A 431 -47.10 10.09 9.19
N TYR A 432 -48.35 9.82 8.82
CA TYR A 432 -48.99 10.46 7.67
C TYR A 432 -49.54 11.85 7.99
N ASP A 433 -49.96 12.07 9.23
CA ASP A 433 -50.64 13.29 9.66
C ASP A 433 -49.63 14.34 10.14
N THR A 434 -48.44 13.90 10.54
CA THR A 434 -47.43 14.75 11.16
C THR A 434 -46.19 14.96 10.29
N THR A 435 -46.29 14.83 8.96
CA THR A 435 -45.14 15.07 8.08
C THR A 435 -44.75 16.54 8.08
N TYR A 436 -43.48 16.85 8.32
CA TYR A 436 -42.97 18.24 8.36
C TYR A 436 -41.93 18.54 7.29
N HIS A 437 -41.42 17.51 6.61
CA HIS A 437 -40.40 17.68 5.58
C HIS A 437 -40.48 16.58 4.53
N VAL A 438 -40.08 16.91 3.30
CA VAL A 438 -39.94 15.97 2.18
C VAL A 438 -38.64 16.26 1.44
N GLU A 439 -37.97 15.23 0.94
CA GLU A 439 -36.76 15.39 0.14
C GLU A 439 -36.72 14.34 -0.98
N MET A 440 -36.12 14.68 -2.13
CA MET A 440 -36.04 13.81 -3.30
C MET A 440 -34.67 13.16 -3.41
N PHE A 441 -34.66 11.83 -3.48
CA PHE A 441 -33.48 11.05 -3.76
C PHE A 441 -33.09 11.18 -5.24
N THR A 442 -31.84 11.53 -5.54
CA THR A 442 -31.39 11.82 -6.91
C THR A 442 -30.42 10.80 -7.46
N GLY A 443 -29.83 9.95 -6.63
CA GLY A 443 -28.89 8.91 -7.04
C GLY A 443 -27.94 8.50 -5.92
N TYR A 444 -26.90 7.76 -6.27
CA TYR A 444 -25.87 7.32 -5.33
C TYR A 444 -24.51 7.95 -5.66
N LEU A 445 -23.65 8.02 -4.65
CA LEU A 445 -22.24 8.38 -4.76
C LEU A 445 -21.40 7.20 -4.24
N CYS A 446 -20.38 6.79 -4.98
CA CYS A 446 -19.36 5.87 -4.47
C CYS A 446 -18.29 6.70 -3.75
N LEU A 447 -18.09 6.45 -2.45
CA LEU A 447 -17.15 7.20 -1.62
C LEU A 447 -15.73 6.67 -1.79
N PHE A 448 -15.59 5.34 -1.73
CA PHE A 448 -14.37 4.58 -1.93
C PHE A 448 -14.73 3.10 -2.15
N VAL A 449 -13.75 2.29 -2.51
CA VAL A 449 -13.86 0.84 -2.63
C VAL A 449 -12.78 0.23 -1.74
N ASN A 450 -13.17 -0.70 -0.88
CA ASN A 450 -12.26 -1.39 0.03
C ASN A 450 -11.27 -2.29 -0.76
N ALA A 451 -10.20 -2.73 -0.10
CA ALA A 451 -9.21 -3.64 -0.68
C ALA A 451 -9.81 -5.00 -1.13
N ASP A 452 -10.88 -5.46 -0.47
CA ASP A 452 -11.65 -6.65 -0.86
C ASP A 452 -12.55 -6.43 -2.09
N GLY A 453 -12.59 -5.21 -2.63
CA GLY A 453 -13.43 -4.80 -3.76
C GLY A 453 -14.86 -4.40 -3.36
N THR A 454 -15.20 -4.38 -2.07
CA THR A 454 -16.52 -3.98 -1.58
C THR A 454 -16.71 -2.45 -1.68
N PRO A 455 -17.73 -1.94 -2.40
CA PRO A 455 -17.92 -0.51 -2.57
C PRO A 455 -18.67 0.12 -1.40
N ASN A 456 -18.22 1.30 -0.97
CA ASN A 456 -18.91 2.12 0.02
C ASN A 456 -19.70 3.22 -0.68
N VAL A 457 -21.02 3.24 -0.45
CA VAL A 457 -21.93 4.14 -1.15
C VAL A 457 -22.76 4.98 -0.20
N THR A 458 -23.17 6.14 -0.68
CA THR A 458 -24.11 7.02 0.02
C THR A 458 -25.17 7.60 -0.91
N SER A 459 -26.28 8.05 -0.34
CA SER A 459 -27.38 8.68 -1.04
C SER A 459 -27.09 10.14 -1.41
N LEU A 460 -27.54 10.53 -2.61
CA LEU A 460 -27.61 11.91 -3.07
C LEU A 460 -29.05 12.41 -3.05
N TRP A 461 -29.21 13.70 -2.75
CA TRP A 461 -30.49 14.36 -2.57
C TRP A 461 -30.56 15.66 -3.37
N ALA A 462 -31.75 16.17 -3.60
CA ALA A 462 -31.94 17.30 -4.50
C ALA A 462 -31.43 18.61 -3.87
N ALA A 463 -31.82 18.91 -2.63
CA ALA A 463 -31.45 20.16 -1.95
C ALA A 463 -30.49 19.97 -0.76
N ARG A 464 -29.86 18.80 -0.62
CA ARG A 464 -29.02 18.44 0.53
C ARG A 464 -27.71 17.76 0.10
N GLY A 465 -26.72 17.81 0.98
CA GLY A 465 -25.42 17.16 0.77
C GLY A 465 -25.51 15.63 0.65
N ALA A 466 -24.44 14.99 0.18
CA ALA A 466 -24.40 13.54 0.13
C ALA A 466 -24.44 12.97 1.55
N GLY A 467 -25.09 11.81 1.73
CA GLY A 467 -25.30 11.22 3.06
C GLY A 467 -26.35 11.89 3.92
N TYR A 468 -27.04 12.93 3.43
CA TYR A 468 -28.33 13.31 4.02
C TYR A 468 -29.25 12.07 4.07
N GLY A 469 -30.21 12.08 5.00
CA GLY A 469 -31.06 10.92 5.23
C GLY A 469 -32.28 11.27 6.06
N ALA A 470 -33.03 10.24 6.42
CA ALA A 470 -34.19 10.33 7.30
C ALA A 470 -34.06 9.29 8.42
N ALA A 471 -34.94 9.39 9.42
CA ALA A 471 -35.00 8.40 10.48
C ALA A 471 -35.38 7.02 9.91
N GLU A 472 -34.92 5.96 10.57
CA GLU A 472 -35.31 4.58 10.22
C GLU A 472 -36.84 4.44 10.21
N GLY A 473 -37.39 3.85 9.16
CA GLY A 473 -38.82 3.68 8.96
C GLY A 473 -39.59 4.94 8.54
N SER A 474 -38.93 6.08 8.28
CA SER A 474 -39.56 7.25 7.66
C SER A 474 -40.33 6.87 6.39
N LEU A 475 -41.41 7.59 6.10
CA LEU A 475 -42.23 7.31 4.94
C LEU A 475 -41.39 7.48 3.65
N LEU A 476 -41.45 6.49 2.77
CA LEU A 476 -40.72 6.46 1.50
C LEU A 476 -41.72 6.16 0.40
N ALA A 477 -41.70 6.92 -0.68
CA ALA A 477 -42.60 6.73 -1.82
C ALA A 477 -41.83 6.72 -3.14
N ARG A 478 -42.39 6.04 -4.14
CA ARG A 478 -41.94 6.05 -5.52
C ARG A 478 -43.08 6.51 -6.41
N PRO A 479 -43.19 7.82 -6.69
CA PRO A 479 -44.34 8.41 -7.39
C PRO A 479 -44.60 7.80 -8.78
N THR A 480 -43.55 7.28 -9.42
CA THR A 480 -43.59 6.68 -10.76
C THR A 480 -43.78 5.16 -10.78
N LYS A 481 -43.92 4.51 -9.62
CA LYS A 481 -44.09 3.05 -9.52
C LYS A 481 -45.44 2.59 -10.03
#